data_AF-J3ADB1-F1
#
_entry.id   AF-J3ADB1-F1
#
_cell.length_a   1.000
_cell.length_b   1.000
_cell.length_c   1.000
_cell.angle_alpha   90.00
_cell.angle_beta   90.00
_cell.angle_gamma   90.00
#
_symmetry.space_group_name_H-M   'P 1'
#
loop_
_entity.id
_entity.type
_entity.pdbx_description
1 polymer ?
#
loop_
_entity_poly.entity_id
_entity_poly.type
_entity_poly.pdbx_seq_one_letter_code
_entity_poly.pdbx_strand_id
1 'polypeptide(L)'
;MSGWTGQRRGYSSARILREAGYKGEMRAVGDLVIDMLGHLRRCGFDAFAPDKALNPTDAQNAFGRWDNVYQATVVDGRQAIWAKRHPA
;
A
#
# COMPACT_ATOMS: atom_id res chain seq x y z
N MET A 1 18.46 -15.70 -11.94
CA MET A 1 18.36 -15.39 -10.50
C MET A 1 17.83 -13.96 -10.36
N SER A 2 16.51 -13.77 -10.35
CA SER A 2 15.92 -12.44 -10.10
C SER A 2 15.68 -12.32 -8.59
N GLY A 3 16.45 -11.49 -7.91
CA GLY A 3 16.42 -11.34 -6.46
C GLY A 3 15.19 -10.56 -6.01
N TRP A 4 14.23 -11.27 -5.41
CA TRP A 4 13.01 -10.73 -4.80
C TRP A 4 13.26 -10.04 -3.44
N THR A 5 14.40 -9.36 -3.23
CA THR A 5 14.87 -8.96 -1.88
C THR A 5 14.64 -7.48 -1.51
N GLY A 6 13.89 -6.71 -2.30
CA GLY A 6 13.72 -5.26 -2.08
C GLY A 6 12.41 -4.78 -1.43
N GLN A 7 11.30 -5.51 -1.57
CA GLN A 7 9.97 -4.91 -1.40
C GLN A 7 9.64 -4.52 0.05
N ARG A 8 10.07 -5.31 1.04
CA ARG A 8 9.71 -5.10 2.45
C ARG A 8 10.21 -3.76 3.02
N ARG A 9 11.38 -3.28 2.56
CA ARG A 9 11.92 -1.97 2.98
C ARG A 9 11.13 -0.82 2.36
N GLY A 10 10.67 -0.97 1.12
CA GLY A 10 9.89 0.05 0.43
C GLY A 10 8.61 0.45 1.18
N TYR A 11 7.88 -0.52 1.73
CA TYR A 11 6.66 -0.26 2.53
C TYR A 11 6.96 0.57 3.79
N SER A 12 7.98 0.19 4.55
CA SER A 12 8.36 0.90 5.79
C SER A 12 8.88 2.30 5.48
N SER A 13 9.74 2.45 4.47
CA SER A 13 10.27 3.74 4.06
C SER A 13 9.18 4.69 3.57
N ALA A 14 8.26 4.22 2.72
CA ALA A 14 7.13 5.04 2.26
C ALA A 14 6.25 5.50 3.43
N ARG A 15 5.99 4.61 4.38
CA ARG A 15 5.19 4.94 5.56
C ARG A 15 5.88 5.99 6.43
N ILE A 16 7.17 5.80 6.73
CA ILE A 16 7.96 6.77 7.51
C ILE A 16 7.99 8.12 6.81
N LEU A 17 8.13 8.16 5.49
CA LEU A 17 8.09 9.41 4.72
C LEU A 17 6.74 10.12 4.85
N ARG A 18 5.62 9.39 4.73
CA ARG A 18 4.28 9.97 4.93
C ARG A 18 4.07 10.45 6.37
N GLU A 19 4.53 9.69 7.35
CA GLU A 19 4.48 10.08 8.77
C GLU A 19 5.34 11.31 9.06
N ALA A 20 6.47 11.46 8.37
CA ALA A 20 7.32 12.65 8.40
C ALA A 20 6.76 13.85 7.60
N GLY A 21 5.56 13.73 7.01
CA GLY A 21 4.90 14.80 6.28
C GLY A 21 5.33 14.97 4.83
N TYR A 22 6.02 13.99 4.23
CA TYR A 22 6.37 14.02 2.81
C TYR A 22 5.12 13.96 1.92
N LYS A 23 4.94 15.00 1.09
CA LYS A 23 3.79 15.15 0.18
C LYS A 23 4.11 14.89 -1.30
N GLY A 24 5.37 14.61 -1.62
CA GLY A 24 5.76 14.30 -3.00
C GLY A 24 5.20 12.96 -3.49
N GLU A 25 5.35 12.72 -4.79
CA GLU A 25 5.00 11.44 -5.43
C GLU A 25 5.94 10.33 -4.91
N MET A 26 5.39 9.15 -4.66
CA MET A 26 6.11 7.92 -4.40
C MET A 26 5.63 6.84 -5.36
N ARG A 27 6.52 6.46 -6.28
CA ARG A 27 6.25 5.51 -7.34
C ARG A 27 6.78 4.11 -7.01
N ALA A 28 5.90 3.12 -7.05
CA ALA A 28 6.27 1.71 -7.01
C ALA A 28 6.62 1.24 -8.43
N VAL A 29 7.79 0.62 -8.59
CA VAL A 29 8.32 0.13 -9.88
C VAL A 29 8.75 -1.33 -9.75
N GLY A 30 8.85 -2.04 -10.89
CA GLY A 30 9.32 -3.43 -10.96
C GLY A 30 8.18 -4.46 -11.06
N ASP A 31 8.45 -5.69 -10.60
CA ASP A 31 7.47 -6.78 -10.61
C ASP A 31 6.43 -6.59 -9.48
N LEU A 32 5.34 -5.87 -9.80
CA LEU A 32 4.22 -5.63 -8.90
C LEU A 32 3.12 -6.67 -9.14
N VAL A 33 2.67 -7.30 -8.06
CA VAL A 33 1.53 -8.22 -8.08
C VAL A 33 0.27 -7.48 -7.63
N ILE A 34 -0.89 -7.84 -8.19
CA ILE A 34 -2.20 -7.21 -7.89
C ILE A 34 -2.47 -7.12 -6.38
N ASP A 35 -2.18 -8.19 -5.64
CA ASP A 35 -2.44 -8.25 -4.19
C ASP A 35 -1.55 -7.28 -3.37
N MET A 36 -0.45 -6.80 -3.95
CA MET A 36 0.45 -5.83 -3.33
C MET A 36 -0.06 -4.39 -3.44
N LEU A 37 -0.86 -4.07 -4.46
CA LEU A 37 -1.28 -2.70 -4.78
C LEU A 37 -2.03 -2.03 -3.61
N GLY A 38 -2.99 -2.74 -3.03
CA GLY A 38 -3.74 -2.23 -1.87
C GLY A 38 -2.82 -1.91 -0.68
N HIS A 39 -1.83 -2.76 -0.42
CA HIS A 39 -0.87 -2.53 0.66
C HIS A 39 0.08 -1.37 0.34
N LEU A 40 0.59 -1.26 -0.89
CA LEU A 40 1.49 -0.19 -1.31
C LEU A 40 0.79 1.17 -1.19
N ARG A 41 -0.44 1.27 -1.67
CA ARG A 41 -1.26 2.49 -1.54
C ARG A 41 -1.40 2.92 -0.08
N ARG A 42 -1.67 1.97 0.81
CA ARG A 42 -1.85 2.25 2.25
C ARG A 42 -0.55 2.61 2.97
N CYS A 43 0.60 2.15 2.48
CA CYS A 43 1.91 2.59 2.98
C CYS A 43 2.31 3.98 2.47
N GLY A 44 1.64 4.49 1.43
CA GLY A 44 1.84 5.85 0.95
C GLY A 44 2.22 5.99 -0.51
N PHE A 45 2.34 4.90 -1.26
CA PHE A 45 2.60 4.97 -2.70
C PHE A 45 1.38 5.53 -3.46
N ASP A 46 1.64 6.41 -4.42
CA ASP A 46 0.61 7.08 -5.21
C ASP A 46 0.74 6.89 -6.72
N ALA A 47 1.90 6.45 -7.19
CA ALA A 47 2.13 6.05 -8.57
C ALA A 47 2.59 4.60 -8.67
N PHE A 48 2.18 3.91 -9.74
CA PHE A 48 2.51 2.50 -9.99
C PHE A 48 2.95 2.34 -11.44
N ALA A 49 4.17 1.83 -11.64
CA ALA A 49 4.72 1.52 -12.95
C ALA A 49 5.26 0.08 -12.95
N PRO A 50 4.37 -0.92 -13.05
CA PRO A 50 4.76 -2.32 -13.05
C PRO A 50 5.48 -2.69 -14.36
N ASP A 51 6.46 -3.59 -14.28
CA ASP A 51 7.18 -4.10 -15.46
C ASP A 51 6.24 -4.86 -16.42
N LYS A 52 5.22 -5.51 -15.85
CA LYS A 52 4.14 -6.17 -16.58
C LYS A 52 2.85 -5.41 -16.36
N ALA A 53 2.16 -5.08 -17.46
CA ALA A 53 0.88 -4.38 -17.38
C ALA A 53 -0.11 -5.21 -16.55
N LEU A 54 -0.66 -4.58 -15.50
CA LEU A 54 -1.75 -5.13 -14.72
C LEU A 54 -3.07 -4.76 -15.38
N ASN A 55 -4.07 -5.64 -15.27
CA ASN A 55 -5.43 -5.31 -15.70
C ASN A 55 -5.95 -4.11 -14.86
N PRO A 56 -6.34 -2.99 -15.49
CA PRO A 56 -6.80 -1.80 -14.77
C PRO A 56 -8.00 -2.06 -13.86
N THR A 57 -8.93 -2.92 -14.28
CA THR A 57 -10.11 -3.29 -13.49
C THR A 57 -9.72 -4.05 -12.24
N ASP A 58 -8.79 -5.01 -12.37
CA ASP A 58 -8.30 -5.77 -11.22
C ASP A 58 -7.50 -4.90 -10.25
N ALA A 59 -6.73 -3.94 -10.78
CA ALA A 59 -6.01 -2.96 -9.96
C ALA A 59 -6.98 -2.06 -9.15
N GLN A 60 -8.06 -1.58 -9.79
CA GLN A 60 -9.11 -0.82 -9.10
C GLN A 60 -9.79 -1.66 -8.02
N ASN A 61 -10.15 -2.90 -8.36
CA ASN A 61 -10.75 -3.84 -7.41
C ASN A 61 -9.80 -4.14 -6.24
N ALA A 62 -8.49 -4.20 -6.47
CA ALA A 62 -7.50 -4.45 -5.43
C ALA A 62 -7.43 -3.32 -4.38
N PHE A 63 -7.64 -2.06 -4.80
CA PHE A 63 -7.69 -0.93 -3.86
C PHE A 63 -8.94 -0.97 -2.96
N GLY A 64 -10.06 -1.45 -3.50
CA GLY A 64 -11.34 -1.56 -2.78
C GLY A 64 -11.58 -2.90 -2.07
N ARG A 65 -10.67 -3.88 -2.21
CA ARG A 65 -10.94 -5.28 -1.80
C ARG A 65 -11.27 -5.48 -0.32
N TRP A 66 -10.79 -4.60 0.56
CA TRP A 66 -10.91 -4.78 2.01
C TRP A 66 -11.59 -3.59 2.71
N ASP A 67 -12.81 -3.80 3.19
CA ASP A 67 -13.61 -2.84 3.95
C ASP A 67 -13.09 -2.57 5.37
N ASN A 68 -12.28 -3.48 5.90
CA ASN A 68 -11.66 -3.34 7.20
C ASN A 68 -10.17 -3.67 7.15
N VAL A 69 -9.40 -3.04 8.03
CA VAL A 69 -7.94 -3.09 8.02
C VAL A 69 -7.43 -3.45 9.40
N TYR A 70 -6.37 -4.26 9.46
CA TYR A 70 -5.79 -4.65 10.73
C TYR A 70 -4.89 -3.57 11.34
N GLN A 71 -4.09 -2.90 10.50
CA GLN A 71 -3.19 -1.83 10.93
C GLN A 71 -3.75 -0.46 10.53
N ALA A 72 -3.75 0.48 11.46
CA ALA A 72 -4.03 1.88 11.17
C ALA A 72 -2.83 2.52 10.43
N THR A 73 -3.11 3.47 9.55
CA THR A 73 -2.10 4.22 8.80
C THR A 73 -2.44 5.70 8.80
N VAL A 74 -1.43 6.56 8.71
CA VAL A 74 -1.64 8.01 8.53
C VAL A 74 -2.15 8.38 7.14
N VAL A 75 -2.10 7.44 6.19
CA VAL A 75 -2.43 7.68 4.77
C VAL A 75 -3.93 7.60 4.53
N ASP A 76 -4.59 6.57 5.06
CA ASP A 76 -6.03 6.36 4.88
C ASP A 76 -6.87 6.81 6.09
N GLY A 77 -6.25 7.08 7.24
CA GLY A 77 -6.95 7.48 8.47
C GLY A 77 -7.92 6.42 9.01
N ARG A 78 -7.89 5.20 8.48
CA ARG A 78 -8.88 4.17 8.81
C ARG A 78 -8.56 3.56 10.17
N GLN A 79 -9.57 3.51 11.03
CA GLN A 79 -9.46 2.81 12.30
C GLN A 79 -9.27 1.31 12.07
N ALA A 80 -8.33 0.73 12.82
CA ALA A 80 -8.08 -0.69 12.81
C ALA A 80 -9.30 -1.49 13.30
N ILE A 81 -9.53 -2.65 12.70
CA ILE A 81 -10.70 -3.50 12.98
C ILE A 81 -10.77 -3.94 14.45
N TRP A 82 -9.64 -4.17 15.11
CA TRP A 82 -9.63 -4.57 16.52
C TRP A 82 -10.19 -3.46 17.43
N ALA A 83 -9.93 -2.20 17.09
CA ALA A 83 -10.45 -1.05 17.82
C ALA A 83 -11.94 -0.83 17.56
N LYS A 84 -12.47 -1.31 16.42
CA LYS A 84 -13.92 -1.34 16.17
C LYS A 84 -14.64 -2.47 16.93
N ARG A 85 -13.94 -3.60 17.17
CA ARG A 85 -14.51 -4.78 17.82
C ARG A 85 -14.61 -4.67 19.34
N HIS A 86 -13.73 -3.91 19.97
CA HIS A 86 -13.73 -3.68 21.41
C HIS A 86 -13.80 -2.18 21.69
N PRO A 87 -14.99 -1.56 21.56
CA PRO A 87 -15.17 -0.16 21.97
C PRO A 87 -14.93 -0.05 23.48
N ALA A 88 -14.17 0.98 23.87
CA ALA A 88 -13.93 1.32 25.28
C ALA A 88 -15.20 1.80 25.97
#